data_AF-A0A8K0CFE0-F1
#
_entry.id   AF-A0A8K0CFE0-F1
#
_cell.length_a   1.000
_cell.length_b   1.000
_cell.length_c   1.000
_cell.angle_alpha   90.00
_cell.angle_beta   90.00
_cell.angle_gamma   90.00
#
_symmetry.space_group_name_H-M   'P 1'
#
loop_
_entity.id
_entity.type
_entity.pdbx_description
1 polymer ?
#
loop_
_entity_poly.entity_id
_entity_poly.type
_entity_poly.pdbx_seq_one_letter_code
_entity_poly.pdbx_strand_id
1 'polypeptide(L)'
;RGLAQRCPEPRMKTLVTMAGQHQGVYGLPACDPVTKSKCDKIRRDMNNLIYSRVIQRLIVPATYWHNPLDEKAYIEGSSYLADINNEKYINQTYIKNLQSLENFVMVKHENDTVVIPKESSWFGFYKKGQSREIENLHESDLYISDRLGLKQMEKDGKLHFLSNNWTHISFDRSWFKENVVDKFFR
;
A
#
# COMPACT_ATOMS: atom_id res chain seq x y z
N ARG A 1 4.62 -4.11 6.48
CA ARG A 1 5.57 -3.00 6.22
C ARG A 1 5.78 -2.10 7.44
N GLY A 2 4.73 -1.47 8.01
CA GLY A 2 4.88 -0.51 9.12
C GLY A 2 5.69 -1.01 10.33
N LEU A 3 5.58 -2.31 10.69
CA LEU A 3 6.44 -2.92 11.71
C LEU A 3 7.93 -2.82 11.38
N ALA A 4 8.32 -3.16 10.14
CA ALA A 4 9.71 -3.08 9.68
C ALA A 4 10.26 -1.64 9.68
N GLN A 5 9.40 -0.64 9.55
CA GLN A 5 9.79 0.77 9.59
C GLN A 5 9.93 1.28 11.04
N ARG A 6 9.02 0.88 11.93
CA ARG A 6 8.91 1.43 13.29
C ARG A 6 9.73 0.69 14.34
N CYS A 7 9.95 -0.61 14.15
CA CYS A 7 10.58 -1.48 15.14
C CYS A 7 11.82 -2.14 14.53
N PRO A 8 13.03 -1.57 14.70
CA PRO A 8 14.26 -2.12 14.12
C PRO A 8 14.73 -3.41 14.82
N GLU A 9 14.26 -3.66 16.04
CA GLU A 9 14.65 -4.82 16.84
C GLU A 9 13.43 -5.64 17.28
N PRO A 10 13.46 -6.99 17.10
CA PRO A 10 14.47 -7.75 16.37
C PRO A 10 14.44 -7.43 14.86
N ARG A 11 15.61 -7.51 14.21
CA ARG A 11 15.75 -7.15 12.79
C ARG A 11 14.97 -8.10 11.88
N MET A 12 13.99 -7.56 11.16
CA MET A 12 13.33 -8.26 10.05
C MET A 12 14.30 -8.36 8.87
N LYS A 13 14.49 -9.57 8.33
CA LYS A 13 15.35 -9.80 7.15
C LYS A 13 14.58 -9.75 5.84
N THR A 14 13.59 -10.64 5.71
CA THR A 14 12.72 -10.73 4.53
C THR A 14 11.30 -10.32 4.92
N LEU A 15 10.73 -9.36 4.19
CA LEU A 15 9.32 -9.00 4.27
C LEU A 15 8.62 -9.50 3.01
N VAL A 16 7.63 -10.38 3.17
CA VAL A 16 6.71 -10.74 2.09
C VAL A 16 5.35 -10.14 2.36
N THR A 17 4.75 -9.54 1.35
CA THR A 17 3.37 -9.07 1.40
C THR A 17 2.53 -9.73 0.32
N MET A 18 1.39 -10.30 0.72
CA MET A 18 0.43 -10.93 -0.17
C MET A 18 -0.75 -9.97 -0.33
N ALA A 19 -0.94 -9.43 -1.54
CA ALA A 19 -1.97 -8.43 -1.86
C ALA A 19 -2.03 -7.24 -0.88
N GLY A 20 -0.88 -6.80 -0.35
CA GLY A 20 -0.81 -5.80 0.72
C GLY A 20 -0.98 -4.37 0.22
N GLN A 21 -1.83 -3.56 0.85
CA GLN A 21 -2.23 -2.24 0.32
C GLN A 21 -1.24 -1.13 0.72
N HIS A 22 -0.06 -1.10 0.09
CA HIS A 22 1.05 -0.21 0.49
C HIS A 22 0.76 1.28 0.28
N GLN A 23 -0.12 1.63 -0.65
CA GLN A 23 -0.67 2.98 -0.85
C GLN A 23 -2.10 3.12 -0.32
N GLY A 24 -2.56 2.18 0.52
CA GLY A 24 -3.93 2.18 1.02
C GLY A 24 -4.96 1.78 -0.02
N VAL A 25 -6.21 2.13 0.23
CA VAL A 25 -7.34 1.85 -0.66
C VAL A 25 -8.21 3.09 -0.84
N TYR A 26 -8.84 3.16 -2.00
CA TYR A 26 -9.91 4.09 -2.33
C TYR A 26 -11.08 3.35 -2.99
N GLY A 27 -11.56 2.32 -2.30
CA GLY A 27 -12.72 1.59 -2.77
C GLY A 27 -13.33 0.69 -1.72
N LEU A 28 -14.59 0.36 -1.96
CA LEU A 28 -15.36 -0.60 -1.18
C LEU A 28 -15.47 -1.89 -2.00
N PRO A 29 -15.16 -3.07 -1.43
CA PRO A 29 -15.34 -4.35 -2.12
C PRO A 29 -16.77 -4.49 -2.68
N ALA A 30 -16.91 -5.04 -3.89
CA ALA A 30 -18.19 -5.22 -4.61
C ALA A 30 -18.95 -3.92 -4.99
N CYS A 31 -18.32 -2.75 -4.82
CA CYS A 31 -18.81 -1.45 -5.25
C CYS A 31 -17.89 -0.93 -6.36
N ASP A 32 -18.16 -1.34 -7.61
CA ASP A 32 -17.48 -0.78 -8.77
C ASP A 32 -17.99 0.65 -9.03
N PRO A 33 -17.12 1.67 -8.97
CA PRO A 33 -17.50 3.07 -9.21
C PRO A 33 -18.05 3.29 -10.63
N VAL A 34 -17.66 2.45 -11.60
CA VAL A 34 -18.10 2.57 -13.01
C VAL A 34 -19.55 2.12 -13.19
N THR A 35 -20.02 1.14 -12.42
CA THR A 35 -21.36 0.53 -12.62
C THR A 35 -22.41 0.92 -11.59
N LYS A 36 -22.05 1.50 -10.43
CA LYS A 36 -23.00 1.80 -9.34
C LYS A 36 -22.87 3.23 -8.80
N SER A 37 -23.64 4.17 -9.36
CA SER A 37 -23.64 5.61 -8.97
C SER A 37 -23.88 5.89 -7.48
N LYS A 38 -24.51 4.96 -6.75
CA LYS A 38 -24.72 5.05 -5.30
C LYS A 38 -23.43 4.85 -4.49
N CYS A 39 -22.50 4.02 -4.96
CA CYS A 39 -21.24 3.75 -4.26
C CYS A 39 -20.31 4.97 -4.30
N ASP A 40 -20.28 5.69 -5.43
CA ASP A 40 -19.51 6.93 -5.60
C ASP A 40 -19.98 8.06 -4.69
N LYS A 41 -21.28 8.11 -4.42
CA LYS A 41 -21.85 9.12 -3.52
C LYS A 41 -21.47 8.82 -2.07
N ILE A 42 -21.60 7.57 -1.63
CA ILE A 42 -21.18 7.14 -0.28
C ILE A 42 -19.67 7.37 -0.06
N ARG A 43 -18.83 7.05 -1.06
CA ARG A 43 -17.38 7.32 -1.00
C ARG A 43 -17.08 8.80 -0.82
N ARG A 44 -17.78 9.69 -1.54
CA ARG A 44 -17.59 11.14 -1.45
C ARG A 44 -18.09 11.72 -0.13
N ASP A 45 -19.27 11.28 0.33
CA ASP A 45 -19.90 11.77 1.55
C ASP A 45 -19.15 11.30 2.82
N MET A 46 -18.40 10.19 2.76
CA MET A 46 -17.61 9.66 3.88
C MET A 46 -16.24 10.36 4.09
N ASN A 47 -15.74 11.15 3.13
CA ASN A 47 -14.35 11.63 3.16
C ASN A 47 -14.03 12.58 4.32
N ASN A 48 -14.98 13.40 4.80
CA ASN A 48 -14.73 14.27 5.95
C ASN A 48 -14.81 13.51 7.29
N LEU A 49 -15.66 12.47 7.35
CA LEU A 49 -15.85 11.69 8.58
C LEU A 49 -14.76 10.65 8.78
N ILE A 50 -14.24 10.06 7.70
CA ILE A 50 -13.25 8.98 7.76
C ILE A 50 -11.95 9.45 8.42
N TYR A 51 -11.59 10.71 8.24
CA TYR A 51 -10.40 11.33 8.83
C TYR A 51 -10.63 11.96 10.20
N SER A 52 -11.85 11.87 10.76
CA SER A 52 -12.10 12.31 12.13
C SER A 52 -11.31 11.46 13.13
N ARG A 53 -10.86 12.08 14.23
CA ARG A 53 -10.06 11.42 15.28
C ARG A 53 -10.74 10.17 15.86
N VAL A 54 -12.07 10.20 16.00
CA VAL A 54 -12.85 9.07 16.52
C VAL A 54 -12.81 7.89 15.55
N ILE A 55 -13.07 8.13 14.28
CA ILE A 55 -13.08 7.06 13.25
C ILE A 55 -11.67 6.50 13.04
N GLN A 56 -10.65 7.35 12.95
CA GLN A 56 -9.24 6.94 12.83
C GLN A 56 -8.72 6.12 14.02
N ARG A 57 -9.39 6.17 15.18
CA ARG A 57 -9.04 5.38 16.38
C ARG A 57 -9.82 4.06 16.47
N LEU A 58 -11.04 4.02 15.95
CA LEU A 58 -11.95 2.88 16.11
C LEU A 58 -12.00 1.95 14.88
N ILE A 59 -11.74 2.47 13.68
CA ILE A 59 -11.95 1.74 12.43
C ILE A 59 -10.61 1.56 11.70
N VAL A 60 -10.07 0.33 11.74
CA VAL A 60 -8.79 0.00 11.12
C VAL A 60 -8.74 0.35 9.62
N PRO A 61 -9.76 0.03 8.79
CA PRO A 61 -9.76 0.44 7.39
C PRO A 61 -9.65 1.94 7.14
N ALA A 62 -10.12 2.77 8.08
CA ALA A 62 -10.01 4.21 7.95
C ALA A 62 -8.54 4.68 8.03
N THR A 63 -7.69 3.97 8.78
CA THR A 63 -6.29 4.39 9.00
C THR A 63 -5.42 4.25 7.74
N TYR A 64 -5.90 3.51 6.73
CA TYR A 64 -5.28 3.37 5.42
C TYR A 64 -6.23 3.72 4.26
N TRP A 65 -7.30 4.46 4.54
CA TRP A 65 -8.10 5.10 3.49
C TRP A 65 -7.31 6.26 2.89
N HIS A 66 -7.07 6.19 1.59
CA HIS A 66 -6.28 7.18 0.85
C HIS A 66 -7.19 7.79 -0.21
N ASN A 67 -7.63 9.03 0.02
CA ASN A 67 -8.54 9.72 -0.88
C ASN A 67 -7.75 10.53 -1.93
N PRO A 68 -7.62 10.06 -3.18
CA PRO A 68 -6.84 10.76 -4.20
C PRO A 68 -7.50 12.07 -4.66
N LEU A 69 -8.79 12.28 -4.36
CA LEU A 69 -9.50 13.53 -4.68
C LEU A 69 -9.19 14.66 -3.69
N ASP A 70 -8.73 14.32 -2.48
CA ASP A 70 -8.38 15.29 -1.43
C ASP A 70 -7.16 14.79 -0.65
N GLU A 71 -6.01 14.84 -1.33
CA GLU A 71 -4.71 14.49 -0.76
C GLU A 71 -4.42 15.26 0.52
N LYS A 72 -4.84 16.52 0.61
CA LYS A 72 -4.61 17.35 1.80
C LYS A 72 -5.31 16.75 3.02
N ALA A 73 -6.60 16.41 2.90
CA ALA A 73 -7.34 15.78 3.99
C ALA A 73 -6.76 14.41 4.37
N TYR A 74 -6.30 13.63 3.39
CA TYR A 74 -5.59 12.37 3.63
C TYR A 74 -4.30 12.57 4.44
N ILE A 75 -3.43 13.47 3.98
CA ILE A 75 -2.12 13.73 4.60
C ILE A 75 -2.32 14.24 6.02
N GLU A 76 -3.24 15.18 6.25
CA GLU A 76 -3.48 15.75 7.58
C GLU A 76 -4.20 14.75 8.51
N GLY A 77 -5.18 14.03 7.98
CA GLY A 77 -6.15 13.25 8.75
C GLY A 77 -5.82 11.78 9.00
N SER A 78 -5.03 11.13 8.14
CA SER A 78 -4.65 9.72 8.31
C SER A 78 -3.79 9.53 9.56
N SER A 79 -4.19 8.61 10.45
CA SER A 79 -3.47 8.29 11.69
C SER A 79 -2.33 7.30 11.50
N TYR A 80 -2.26 6.63 10.35
CA TYR A 80 -1.31 5.55 10.11
C TYR A 80 -0.64 5.65 8.74
N LEU A 81 -1.38 5.50 7.64
CA LEU A 81 -0.79 5.36 6.31
C LEU A 81 0.04 6.59 5.91
N ALA A 82 -0.48 7.81 6.12
CA ALA A 82 0.26 9.04 5.83
C ALA A 82 1.55 9.16 6.65
N ASP A 83 1.58 8.64 7.88
CA ASP A 83 2.81 8.61 8.70
C ASP A 83 3.82 7.61 8.14
N ILE A 84 3.42 6.36 7.89
CA ILE A 84 4.34 5.32 7.41
C ILE A 84 4.72 5.46 5.92
N ASN A 85 4.08 6.37 5.18
CA ASN A 85 4.46 6.80 3.83
C ASN A 85 5.31 8.08 3.82
N ASN A 86 5.68 8.63 4.99
CA ASN A 86 6.41 9.89 5.11
C ASN A 86 5.70 11.07 4.42
N GLU A 87 4.36 11.06 4.32
CA GLU A 87 3.60 12.14 3.68
C GLU A 87 3.61 13.43 4.50
N LYS A 88 3.59 13.30 5.84
CA LYS A 88 3.55 14.44 6.78
C LYS A 88 4.92 15.08 6.98
N TYR A 89 5.94 14.25 7.07
CA TYR A 89 7.34 14.64 7.26
C TYR A 89 8.23 13.44 6.93
N ILE A 90 9.51 13.69 6.62
CA ILE A 90 10.47 12.63 6.29
C ILE A 90 11.06 12.04 7.57
N ASN A 91 10.64 10.83 7.93
CA ASN A 91 11.24 10.08 9.03
C ASN A 91 12.44 9.24 8.53
N GLN A 92 13.66 9.70 8.81
CA GLN A 92 14.90 9.01 8.42
C GLN A 92 15.04 7.62 9.06
N THR A 93 14.47 7.41 10.25
CA THR A 93 14.48 6.10 10.91
C THR A 93 13.65 5.10 10.12
N TYR A 94 12.50 5.51 9.58
CA TYR A 94 11.66 4.63 8.75
C TYR A 94 12.38 4.20 7.48
N ILE A 95 13.11 5.12 6.83
CA ILE A 95 13.90 4.86 5.63
C ILE A 95 15.02 3.86 5.95
N LYS A 96 15.84 4.17 6.96
CA LYS A 96 16.95 3.31 7.39
C LYS A 96 16.50 1.90 7.75
N ASN A 97 15.40 1.78 8.49
CA ASN A 97 14.88 0.49 8.93
C ASN A 97 14.30 -0.31 7.75
N LEU A 98 13.59 0.33 6.83
CA LEU A 98 13.07 -0.35 5.64
C LEU A 98 14.22 -0.84 4.73
N GLN A 99 15.24 -0.01 4.54
CA GLN A 99 16.45 -0.36 3.77
C GLN A 99 17.30 -1.46 4.42
N SER A 100 17.09 -1.74 5.70
CA SER A 100 17.76 -2.83 6.41
C SER A 100 17.23 -4.22 6.05
N LEU A 101 16.08 -4.30 5.37
CA LEU A 101 15.59 -5.54 4.78
C LEU A 101 16.61 -6.07 3.76
N GLU A 102 16.81 -7.39 3.77
CA GLU A 102 17.54 -8.11 2.73
C GLU A 102 16.63 -8.28 1.50
N ASN A 103 15.34 -8.58 1.73
CA ASN A 103 14.36 -8.74 0.66
C ASN A 103 13.01 -8.13 1.05
N PHE A 104 12.42 -7.37 0.14
CA PHE A 104 11.04 -6.90 0.23
C PHE A 104 10.26 -7.40 -0.99
N VAL A 105 9.51 -8.48 -0.77
CA VAL A 105 8.73 -9.19 -1.79
C VAL A 105 7.27 -8.75 -1.73
N MET A 106 6.76 -8.30 -2.86
CA MET A 106 5.40 -7.79 -3.02
C MET A 106 4.66 -8.64 -4.04
N VAL A 107 3.66 -9.38 -3.58
CA VAL A 107 2.83 -10.24 -4.42
C VAL A 107 1.51 -9.52 -4.73
N LYS A 108 1.25 -9.25 -6.00
CA LYS A 108 -0.01 -8.68 -6.50
C LYS A 108 -0.90 -9.79 -7.07
N HIS A 109 -2.16 -9.77 -6.68
CA HIS A 109 -3.19 -10.66 -7.23
C HIS A 109 -3.89 -9.94 -8.40
N GLU A 110 -3.80 -10.47 -9.61
CA GLU A 110 -4.31 -9.79 -10.81
C GLU A 110 -5.84 -9.77 -10.88
N ASN A 111 -6.50 -10.75 -10.25
CA ASN A 111 -7.96 -10.85 -10.18
C ASN A 111 -8.50 -10.39 -8.80
N ASP A 112 -7.76 -9.53 -8.09
CA ASP A 112 -8.20 -8.95 -6.83
C ASP A 112 -9.33 -7.92 -7.03
N THR A 113 -10.46 -8.14 -6.37
CA THR A 113 -11.63 -7.25 -6.40
C THR A 113 -11.91 -6.59 -5.03
N VAL A 114 -11.01 -6.77 -4.06
CA VAL A 114 -11.11 -6.28 -2.68
C VAL A 114 -10.17 -5.10 -2.49
N VAL A 115 -8.92 -5.23 -2.92
CA VAL A 115 -7.93 -4.15 -2.90
C VAL A 115 -8.17 -3.25 -4.09
N ILE A 116 -8.62 -2.03 -3.84
CA ILE A 116 -8.96 -1.06 -4.89
C ILE A 116 -8.15 0.22 -4.64
N PRO A 117 -7.19 0.57 -5.51
CA PRO A 117 -6.73 -0.17 -6.68
C PRO A 117 -5.80 -1.34 -6.31
N LYS A 118 -5.84 -2.45 -7.07
CA LYS A 118 -5.00 -3.66 -6.80
C LYS A 118 -3.51 -3.36 -6.90
N GLU A 119 -3.15 -2.34 -7.67
CA GLU A 119 -1.80 -1.81 -7.85
C GLU A 119 -1.18 -1.29 -6.55
N SER A 120 -2.00 -0.99 -5.53
CA SER A 120 -1.52 -0.70 -4.17
C SER A 120 -0.65 -1.84 -3.60
N SER A 121 -0.85 -3.07 -4.08
CA SER A 121 0.02 -4.24 -3.81
C SER A 121 1.48 -4.03 -4.19
N TRP A 122 1.74 -3.16 -5.17
CA TRP A 122 3.06 -2.80 -5.69
C TRP A 122 3.34 -1.30 -5.54
N PHE A 123 2.76 -0.65 -4.53
CA PHE A 123 2.88 0.80 -4.31
C PHE A 123 2.33 1.70 -5.43
N GLY A 124 1.65 1.17 -6.43
CA GLY A 124 0.89 1.98 -7.38
C GLY A 124 -0.40 2.52 -6.75
N PHE A 125 -0.90 3.64 -7.25
CA PHE A 125 -2.15 4.22 -6.78
C PHE A 125 -2.81 5.10 -7.84
N TYR A 126 -3.98 5.66 -7.52
CA TYR A 126 -4.59 6.67 -8.39
C TYR A 126 -3.71 7.93 -8.47
N LYS A 127 -3.56 8.51 -9.67
CA LYS A 127 -2.98 9.85 -9.81
C LYS A 127 -3.77 10.87 -8.99
N LYS A 128 -3.06 11.83 -8.38
CA LYS A 128 -3.65 12.89 -7.56
C LYS A 128 -4.76 13.66 -8.29
N GLY A 129 -5.83 13.99 -7.57
CA GLY A 129 -6.99 14.75 -8.05
C GLY A 129 -8.07 13.92 -8.76
N GLN A 130 -7.89 12.60 -8.93
CA GLN A 130 -8.84 11.75 -9.65
C GLN A 130 -8.83 10.29 -9.15
N SER A 131 -9.71 9.42 -9.65
CA SER A 131 -9.85 8.02 -9.18
C SER A 131 -10.09 7.01 -10.31
N ARG A 132 -9.46 7.25 -11.46
CA ARG A 132 -9.57 6.45 -12.70
C ARG A 132 -8.20 5.99 -13.19
N GLU A 133 -7.29 6.92 -13.46
CA GLU A 133 -5.93 6.63 -13.92
C GLU A 133 -5.05 6.19 -12.77
N ILE A 134 -4.30 5.12 -12.99
CA ILE A 134 -3.32 4.59 -12.05
C ILE A 134 -1.93 5.05 -12.47
N GLU A 135 -1.14 5.50 -11.49
CA GLU A 135 0.30 5.62 -11.60
C GLU A 135 0.97 4.43 -10.92
N ASN A 136 2.02 3.90 -11.53
CA ASN A 136 2.84 2.86 -10.91
C ASN A 136 3.83 3.47 -9.89
N LEU A 137 4.56 2.62 -9.17
CA LEU A 137 5.56 3.08 -8.20
C LEU A 137 6.57 4.05 -8.83
N HIS A 138 7.14 3.72 -9.98
CA HIS A 138 8.22 4.48 -10.63
C HIS A 138 7.78 5.87 -11.11
N GLU A 139 6.50 6.05 -11.40
CA GLU A 139 5.89 7.32 -11.79
C GLU A 139 5.57 8.22 -10.58
N SER A 140 5.45 7.64 -9.38
CA SER A 140 5.01 8.35 -8.19
C SER A 140 6.10 9.27 -7.58
N ASP A 141 5.66 10.39 -7.00
CA ASP A 141 6.53 11.29 -6.23
C ASP A 141 7.29 10.55 -5.11
N LEU A 142 6.65 9.54 -4.49
CA LEU A 142 7.23 8.70 -3.43
C LEU A 142 8.56 8.07 -3.88
N TYR A 143 8.60 7.56 -5.11
CA TYR A 143 9.77 6.90 -5.67
C TYR A 143 10.76 7.88 -6.27
N ILE A 144 10.27 8.89 -7.01
CA ILE A 144 11.12 9.89 -7.67
C ILE A 144 11.96 10.66 -6.64
N SER A 145 11.33 11.07 -5.53
CA SER A 145 12.00 11.75 -4.41
C SER A 145 12.72 10.81 -3.43
N ASP A 146 12.61 9.50 -3.65
CA ASP A 146 13.11 8.43 -2.78
C ASP A 146 12.69 8.59 -1.30
N ARG A 147 11.48 9.08 -1.06
CA ARG A 147 10.96 9.47 0.25
C ARG A 147 10.90 8.33 1.29
N LEU A 148 10.86 7.08 0.84
CA LEU A 148 10.94 5.89 1.68
C LEU A 148 12.24 5.07 1.48
N GLY A 149 13.15 5.50 0.61
CA GLY A 149 14.34 4.72 0.24
C GLY A 149 14.07 3.57 -0.74
N LEU A 150 12.89 3.50 -1.35
CA LEU A 150 12.47 2.42 -2.26
C LEU A 150 13.28 2.39 -3.55
N LYS A 151 13.67 3.56 -4.08
CA LYS A 151 14.51 3.66 -5.28
C LYS A 151 15.89 3.11 -5.01
N GLN A 152 16.47 3.44 -3.85
CA GLN A 152 17.74 2.84 -3.43
C GLN A 152 17.60 1.32 -3.18
N MET A 153 16.51 0.87 -2.56
CA MET A 153 16.28 -0.58 -2.36
C MET A 153 16.17 -1.34 -3.69
N GLU A 154 15.51 -0.78 -4.70
CA GLU A 154 15.43 -1.40 -6.02
C GLU A 154 16.80 -1.46 -6.70
N LYS A 155 17.58 -0.37 -6.63
CA LYS A 155 18.96 -0.34 -7.13
C LYS A 155 19.85 -1.39 -6.45
N ASP A 156 19.63 -1.64 -5.16
CA ASP A 156 20.32 -2.67 -4.39
C ASP A 156 19.78 -4.10 -4.64
N GLY A 157 18.77 -4.27 -5.52
CA GLY A 157 18.18 -5.57 -5.83
C GLY A 157 17.30 -6.15 -4.72
N LYS A 158 16.80 -5.32 -3.79
CA LYS A 158 16.03 -5.75 -2.61
C LYS A 158 14.52 -5.78 -2.84
N LEU A 159 14.00 -5.06 -3.84
CA LEU A 159 12.58 -5.04 -4.17
C LEU A 159 12.25 -6.13 -5.18
N HIS A 160 11.25 -6.97 -4.86
CA HIS A 160 10.82 -8.08 -5.71
C HIS A 160 9.32 -7.99 -5.98
N PHE A 161 8.94 -7.91 -7.25
CA PHE A 161 7.55 -7.78 -7.68
C PHE A 161 7.08 -9.10 -8.30
N LEU A 162 6.17 -9.81 -7.62
CA LEU A 162 5.58 -11.06 -8.09
C LEU A 162 4.09 -10.88 -8.35
N SER A 163 3.54 -11.54 -9.37
CA SER A 163 2.10 -11.55 -9.63
C SER A 163 1.56 -12.95 -9.93
N ASN A 164 0.26 -13.12 -9.73
CA ASN A 164 -0.49 -14.33 -10.04
C ASN A 164 -1.95 -13.97 -10.37
N ASN A 165 -2.69 -14.90 -10.97
CA ASN A 165 -4.09 -14.69 -11.39
C ASN A 165 -5.11 -14.99 -10.27
N TRP A 166 -4.74 -14.78 -9.01
CA TRP A 166 -5.57 -15.10 -7.85
C TRP A 166 -6.60 -14.02 -7.57
N THR A 167 -7.68 -14.42 -6.88
CA THR A 167 -8.55 -13.47 -6.16
C THR A 167 -7.93 -13.11 -4.81
N HIS A 168 -8.51 -12.15 -4.06
CA HIS A 168 -7.92 -11.67 -2.81
C HIS A 168 -7.61 -12.79 -1.78
N ILE A 169 -8.50 -13.78 -1.64
CA ILE A 169 -8.39 -14.87 -0.66
C ILE A 169 -7.81 -16.18 -1.23
N SER A 170 -7.58 -16.23 -2.54
CA SER A 170 -7.03 -17.43 -3.19
C SER A 170 -5.59 -17.65 -2.74
N PHE A 171 -5.20 -18.91 -2.56
CA PHE A 171 -3.84 -19.28 -2.15
C PHE A 171 -3.45 -20.65 -2.69
N ASP A 172 -2.35 -20.72 -3.43
CA ASP A 172 -1.71 -21.96 -3.88
C ASP A 172 -0.40 -22.19 -3.12
N ARG A 173 -0.34 -23.32 -2.41
CA ARG A 173 0.83 -23.72 -1.60
C ARG A 173 2.06 -24.02 -2.45
N SER A 174 1.89 -24.68 -3.58
CA SER A 174 2.99 -25.07 -4.47
C SER A 174 3.62 -23.83 -5.08
N TRP A 175 2.79 -22.92 -5.58
CA TRP A 175 3.26 -21.64 -6.10
C TRP A 175 3.99 -20.83 -5.02
N PHE A 176 3.43 -20.72 -3.81
CA PHE A 176 4.05 -19.98 -2.71
C PHE A 176 5.38 -20.58 -2.29
N LYS A 177 5.47 -21.92 -2.24
CA LYS A 177 6.72 -22.61 -1.93
C LYS A 177 7.79 -22.29 -2.98
N GLU A 178 7.47 -22.48 -4.26
CA GLU A 178 8.42 -22.32 -5.37
C GLU A 178 8.85 -20.85 -5.58
N ASN A 179 7.90 -19.91 -5.47
CA ASN A 179 8.14 -18.51 -5.82
C ASN A 179 8.51 -17.62 -4.64
N VAL A 180 8.22 -18.03 -3.41
CA VAL A 180 8.50 -17.24 -2.21
C VAL A 180 9.48 -17.97 -1.28
N VAL A 181 9.10 -19.14 -0.77
CA VAL A 181 9.89 -19.84 0.26
C VAL A 181 11.26 -20.24 -0.28
N ASP A 182 11.30 -20.92 -1.42
CA ASP A 182 12.53 -21.47 -1.99
C ASP A 182 13.51 -20.40 -2.48
N LYS A 183 13.02 -19.17 -2.74
CA LYS A 183 13.82 -18.05 -3.27
C LYS A 183 14.32 -17.09 -2.19
N PHE A 184 13.54 -16.86 -1.12
CA PHE A 184 13.80 -15.76 -0.17
C PHE A 184 13.95 -16.19 1.31
N PHE A 185 13.79 -17.49 1.61
CA PHE A 185 13.87 -18.03 2.98
C PHE A 185 14.78 -19.26 3.11
N ARG A 186 15.64 -19.50 2.12
CA ARG A 186 16.68 -20.52 2.18
C ARG A 186 18.03 -19.92 2.54
#